data_AF-A0A1Y5U3M2-F1
#
_entry.id   AF-A0A1Y5U3M2-F1
#
_cell.length_a   1.000
_cell.length_b   1.000
_cell.length_c   1.000
_cell.angle_alpha   90.00
_cell.angle_beta   90.00
_cell.angle_gamma   90.00
#
_symmetry.space_group_name_H-M   'P 1'
#
loop_
_entity.id
_entity.type
_entity.pdbx_description
1 polymer ?
#
loop_
_entity_poly.entity_id
_entity_poly.type
_entity_poly.pdbx_seq_one_letter_code
_entity_poly.pdbx_strand_id
1 'polypeptide(L)' 'MEAMITHVQAVVDAAPAWLAAITATVTAATAITALTPSKSDDALLNMLLRILNLLAGNVGRNRNADDD' A
#
# COMPACT_ATOMS: atom_id res chain seq x y z
N MET A 1 -39.10 -0.32 16.58
CA MET A 1 -38.69 0.96 15.94
C MET A 1 -37.60 1.64 16.75
N GLU A 2 -37.79 1.86 18.05
CA GLU A 2 -36.78 2.52 18.92
C GLU A 2 -35.42 1.82 18.94
N ALA A 3 -35.37 0.49 19.13
CA ALA A 3 -34.10 -0.24 19.13
C ALA A 3 -33.29 -0.09 17.82
N MET A 4 -33.98 -0.02 16.68
CA MET A 4 -33.35 0.20 15.39
C MET A 4 -32.75 1.61 15.31
N ILE A 5 -33.47 2.61 15.81
CA ILE A 5 -32.99 4.01 15.85
C ILE A 5 -31.74 4.12 16.73
N THR A 6 -31.71 3.46 17.89
CA THR A 6 -30.54 3.44 18.78
C THR A 6 -29.31 2.85 18.10
N HIS A 7 -29.47 1.75 17.35
CA HIS A 7 -28.35 1.16 16.63
C HIS A 7 -27.83 2.04 15.49
N VAL A 8 -28.73 2.73 14.78
CA VAL A 8 -28.34 3.68 13.73
C VAL A 8 -27.61 4.88 14.33
N GLN A 9 -28.09 5.44 15.44
CA GLN A 9 -27.40 6.53 16.14
C GLN A 9 -26.01 6.13 16.60
N ALA A 10 -25.85 4.94 17.20
CA ALA A 10 -24.54 4.46 17.64
C ALA A 10 -23.51 4.37 16.50
N VAL A 11 -23.94 3.98 15.28
CA VAL A 11 -23.07 3.93 14.10
C VAL A 11 -22.69 5.33 13.62
N VAL A 12 -23.65 6.27 13.63
CA VAL A 12 -23.43 7.65 13.20
C VAL A 12 -22.54 8.39 14.20
N ASP A 13 -22.74 8.19 15.50
CA ASP A 13 -21.91 8.79 16.55
C ASP A 13 -20.46 8.29 16.50
N ALA A 14 -20.26 7.02 16.10
CA ALA A 14 -18.94 6.45 15.87
C ALA A 14 -18.30 6.87 14.53
N ALA A 15 -19.07 7.46 13.61
CA ALA A 15 -18.62 7.82 12.26
C ALA A 15 -17.33 8.64 12.21
N PRO A 16 -17.19 9.72 13.00
CA PRO A 16 -15.99 10.53 12.96
C PRO A 16 -14.72 9.75 13.34
N ALA A 17 -14.83 8.82 14.29
CA ALA A 17 -13.68 8.08 14.80
C ALA A 17 -13.12 7.09 13.77
N TRP A 18 -13.97 6.26 13.15
CA TRP A 18 -13.48 5.30 12.15
C TRP A 18 -13.13 5.97 10.82
N LEU A 19 -13.79 7.06 10.45
CA LEU A 19 -13.39 7.87 9.30
C LEU A 19 -11.98 8.46 9.49
N ALA A 20 -11.73 9.08 10.65
CA ALA A 20 -10.41 9.62 10.98
C ALA A 20 -9.34 8.52 11.01
N ALA A 21 -9.64 7.36 11.60
CA ALA A 21 -8.69 6.25 11.68
C ALA A 21 -8.30 5.70 10.28
N ILE A 22 -9.28 5.48 9.40
CA ILE A 22 -9.02 4.96 8.05
C ILE A 22 -8.26 6.01 7.23
N THR A 23 -8.69 7.27 7.26
CA THR A 23 -8.03 8.34 6.50
C THR A 23 -6.61 8.58 7.00
N ALA A 24 -6.37 8.62 8.30
CA ALA A 24 -5.02 8.74 8.86
C ALA A 24 -4.13 7.55 8.49
N THR A 25 -4.67 6.33 8.48
CA THR A 25 -3.92 5.12 8.08
C THR A 25 -3.50 5.20 6.61
N VAL A 26 -4.43 5.57 5.71
CA VAL A 26 -4.14 5.73 4.29
C VAL A 26 -3.15 6.88 4.07
N THR A 27 -3.34 8.03 4.72
CA THR A 27 -2.41 9.15 4.64
C THR A 27 -1.02 8.78 5.16
N ALA A 28 -0.91 8.02 6.25
CA ALA A 28 0.38 7.55 6.74
C ALA A 28 1.05 6.59 5.76
N ALA A 29 0.32 5.64 5.18
CA ALA A 29 0.83 4.75 4.14
C ALA A 29 1.31 5.54 2.91
N THR A 30 0.51 6.50 2.43
CA THR A 30 0.88 7.39 1.31
C THR A 30 2.09 8.27 1.66
N ALA A 31 2.18 8.78 2.88
CA ALA A 31 3.34 9.55 3.33
C ALA A 31 4.59 8.67 3.36
N ILE A 32 4.49 7.43 3.84
CA ILE A 32 5.60 6.47 3.82
C ILE A 32 6.02 6.17 2.37
N THR A 33 5.08 5.91 1.46
CA THR A 33 5.44 5.63 0.05
C THR A 33 5.93 6.88 -0.70
N ALA A 34 5.50 8.09 -0.29
CA ALA A 34 6.02 9.33 -0.86
C ALA A 34 7.41 9.70 -0.32
N LEU A 35 7.70 9.36 0.94
CA LEU A 35 8.99 9.61 1.59
C LEU A 35 10.01 8.50 1.32
N THR A 36 9.54 7.28 1.03
CA THR A 36 10.38 6.21 0.53
C THR A 36 10.74 6.58 -0.90
N PRO A 37 12.01 6.93 -1.20
CA PRO A 37 12.38 7.27 -2.56
C PRO A 37 12.07 6.07 -3.44
N SER A 38 11.50 6.30 -4.64
CA SER A 38 11.19 5.24 -5.61
C SER A 38 12.35 4.25 -5.75
N LYS A 39 13.60 4.74 -5.68
CA LYS A 39 14.84 3.96 -5.64
C LYS A 39 14.81 2.73 -4.71
N SER A 40 14.16 2.83 -3.55
CA SER A 40 14.05 1.74 -2.57
C SER A 40 13.04 0.67 -3.04
N ASP A 41 11.88 1.11 -3.53
CA ASP A 41 10.87 0.23 -4.10
C ASP A 41 11.37 -0.39 -5.42
N ASP A 42 12.04 0.41 -6.25
CA ASP A 42 12.74 0.02 -7.47
C ASP A 42 13.83 -1.02 -7.14
N ALA A 43 14.56 -0.89 -6.02
CA ALA A 43 15.55 -1.87 -5.60
C ALA A 43 14.91 -3.21 -5.19
N LEU A 44 13.75 -3.17 -4.52
CA LEU A 44 13.01 -4.35 -4.09
C LEU A 44 12.39 -5.08 -5.29
N LEU A 45 11.76 -4.34 -6.20
CA LEU A 45 11.28 -4.83 -7.50
C LEU A 45 12.42 -5.39 -8.35
N ASN A 46 13.55 -4.69 -8.46
CA ASN A 46 14.73 -5.17 -9.16
C ASN A 46 15.30 -6.46 -8.55
N MET A 47 15.32 -6.57 -7.22
CA MET A 47 15.74 -7.80 -6.54
C MET A 47 14.79 -8.96 -6.87
N LEU A 48 13.48 -8.74 -6.78
CA LEU A 48 12.47 -9.74 -7.11
C LEU A 48 12.55 -10.17 -8.58
N LEU A 49 12.71 -9.22 -9.50
CA LEU A 49 12.90 -9.50 -10.92
C LEU A 49 14.20 -10.26 -11.20
N ARG A 50 15.29 -9.96 -10.49
CA ARG A 50 16.55 -10.72 -10.61
C ARG A 50 16.39 -12.16 -10.12
N ILE A 51 15.72 -12.36 -8.99
CA ILE A 51 15.43 -13.71 -8.46
C ILE A 51 14.55 -14.46 -9.45
N LEU A 52 13.48 -13.84 -9.94
CA LEU A 52 12.56 -14.46 -10.89
C LEU A 52 13.25 -14.80 -12.22
N ASN A 53 14.10 -13.91 -12.74
CA ASN A 53 14.90 -14.19 -13.94
C ASN A 53 15.91 -15.32 -13.73
N LEU A 54 16.53 -15.40 -12.54
CA LEU A 54 17.42 -16.50 -12.20
C LEU A 54 16.67 -17.83 -12.12
N LEU A 55 15.50 -17.86 -11.47
CA LEU A 55 14.63 -19.03 -11.41
C LEU A 55 14.11 -19.45 -12.80
N ALA A 56 13.85 -18.49 -13.69
CA ALA A 56 13.43 -18.74 -15.06
C ALA A 56 14.58 -19.13 -16.01
N GLY A 57 15.84 -19.17 -15.53
CA GLY A 57 17.01 -19.46 -16.36
C GLY A 57 17.43 -18.31 -17.31
N ASN A 58 16.83 -17.13 -17.16
CA ASN A 58 17.08 -15.94 -17.97
C ASN A 58 18.13 -15.02 -17.34
N VAL A 59 19.28 -15.59 -16.95
CA VAL A 59 20.37 -14.81 -16.33
C VAL A 59 20.92 -13.79 -17.34
N GLY A 60 20.73 -12.50 -17.06
CA GLY A 60 21.35 -11.40 -17.82
C GLY A 60 20.63 -10.97 -19.11
N ARG A 61 19.45 -11.51 -19.43
CA ARG A 61 18.72 -11.16 -20.66
C ARG A 61 17.61 -10.12 -20.48
N ASN A 62 17.10 -9.96 -19.27
CA ASN A 62 16.01 -9.05 -18.94
C ASN A 62 16.56 -7.85 -18.19
N ARG A 63 17.04 -6.84 -18.92
CA ARG A 63 17.38 -5.52 -18.33
C ARG A 63 16.09 -4.81 -17.94
N ASN A 64 16.07 -4.21 -16.76
CA ASN A 64 14.93 -3.40 -16.35
C ASN A 64 14.89 -2.14 -17.25
N ALA A 65 13.70 -1.60 -17.53
CA ALA A 65 13.55 -0.44 -18.41
C ALA A 65 14.24 0.83 -17.85
N ASP A 66 14.56 0.81 -16.55
CA ASP A 66 15.27 1.87 -15.84
C ASP A 66 16.80 1.64 -15.74
N ASP A 67 17.34 0.60 -16.38
CA ASP A 67 18.79 0.37 -16.50
C ASP A 67 19.38 1.27 -17.62
N ASP A 68 19.43 2.59 -17.39
CA ASP A 68 20.28 3.55 -18.14
C ASP A 68 21.67 3.69 -17.48
#